data_AF-S8FMY0-F1
#
_entry.id   AF-S8FMY0-F1
#
_cell.length_a   1.000
_cell.length_b   1.000
_cell.length_c   1.000
_cell.angle_alpha   90.00
_cell.angle_beta   90.00
_cell.angle_gamma   90.00
#
_symmetry.space_group_name_H-M   'P 1'
#
loop_
_entity.id
_entity.type
_entity.pdbx_description
1 polymer ?
#
loop_
_entity_poly.entity_id
_entity_poly.type
_entity_poly.pdbx_seq_one_letter_code
_entity_poly.pdbx_strand_id
1 'polypeptide(L)'
;MVVHVVLSHVIVGSMVILSIFWHQEPRVLTPLLVPFVVVVAQTSQIRRMGRAFWFSWFLSNAVLAVVFGVLHQGGVIPSLMNLHDRLGLINSTAPPDFKGTLASVVYWKTYPPQWHMLALSVEDVASGRFNLTDLKDTPSTQVVEHVVATPARETLVVAPLYALQDITEEERKCFGLRDRIFPHLDSDHVSEAMTMGWKDGLSLGIFNVDTTCLEVGTTRGVGVDISAK
;
A
#
# COMPACT_ATOMS: atom_id res chain seq x y z
N MET A 1 5.76 34.48 27.90
CA MET A 1 4.41 34.75 27.37
C MET A 1 4.37 34.70 25.84
N VAL A 2 5.21 35.47 25.14
CA VAL A 2 5.24 35.53 23.66
C VAL A 2 5.47 34.15 23.00
N VAL A 3 6.44 33.37 23.47
CA VAL A 3 6.76 32.05 22.90
C VAL A 3 5.58 31.07 22.94
N HIS A 4 4.87 30.98 24.06
CA HIS A 4 3.68 30.12 24.19
C HIS A 4 2.53 30.51 23.26
N VAL A 5 2.32 31.82 23.11
CA VAL A 5 1.28 32.36 22.23
C VAL A 5 1.64 32.03 20.79
N VAL A 6 2.88 32.29 20.37
CA VAL A 6 3.36 31.98 19.02
C VAL A 6 3.26 30.48 18.72
N LEU A 7 3.74 29.61 19.61
CA LEU A 7 3.67 28.15 19.41
C LEU A 7 2.23 27.63 19.33
N SER A 8 1.32 28.16 20.16
CA SER A 8 -0.10 27.81 20.08
C SER A 8 -0.72 28.21 18.74
N HIS A 9 -0.40 29.41 18.23
CA HIS A 9 -0.88 29.85 16.92
C HIS A 9 -0.27 29.02 15.78
N VAL A 10 0.99 28.62 15.88
CA VAL A 10 1.63 27.69 14.93
C VAL A 10 0.91 26.35 14.93
N ILE A 11 0.68 25.74 16.10
CA ILE A 11 -0.02 24.45 16.19
C ILE A 11 -1.43 24.55 15.58
N VAL A 12 -2.24 25.51 16.02
CA VAL A 12 -3.63 25.66 15.55
C VAL A 12 -3.67 26.01 14.07
N GLY A 13 -2.85 26.98 13.63
CA GLY A 13 -2.76 27.39 12.23
C GLY A 13 -2.33 26.25 11.32
N SER A 14 -1.29 25.51 11.68
CA SER A 14 -0.86 24.32 10.94
C SER A 14 -1.91 23.23 10.93
N MET A 15 -2.59 22.94 12.04
CA MET A 15 -3.69 21.95 12.04
C MET A 15 -4.81 22.36 11.08
N VAL A 16 -5.22 23.64 11.09
CA VAL A 16 -6.24 24.16 10.17
C VAL A 16 -5.81 23.99 8.72
N ILE A 17 -4.59 24.43 8.38
CA ILE A 17 -4.06 24.33 7.01
C ILE A 17 -3.96 22.88 6.56
N LEU A 18 -3.42 21.99 7.42
CA LEU A 18 -3.28 20.57 7.10
C LEU A 18 -4.63 19.87 6.98
N SER A 19 -5.67 20.35 7.68
CA SER A 19 -7.06 19.84 7.61
C SER A 19 -7.80 20.20 6.33
N ILE A 20 -7.27 21.12 5.51
CA ILE A 20 -7.86 21.45 4.21
C ILE A 20 -7.51 20.38 3.16
N PHE A 21 -6.41 19.65 3.34
CA PHE A 21 -5.97 18.64 2.39
C PHE A 21 -6.74 17.32 2.59
N TRP A 22 -7.26 16.78 1.48
CA TRP A 22 -8.07 15.56 1.47
C TRP A 22 -7.30 14.28 1.81
N HIS A 23 -6.00 14.24 1.56
CA HIS A 23 -5.15 13.10 1.88
C HIS A 23 -4.34 13.42 3.15
N GLN A 24 -4.88 13.01 4.30
CA GLN A 24 -4.19 13.12 5.58
C GLN A 24 -3.60 11.78 5.98
N GLU A 25 -2.30 11.64 5.81
CA GLU A 25 -1.58 10.53 6.43
C GLU A 25 -1.21 10.92 7.86
N PRO A 26 -1.28 10.02 8.86
CA PRO A 26 -0.96 10.34 10.26
C PRO A 26 0.41 11.00 10.43
N ARG A 27 1.37 10.65 9.57
CA ARG A 27 2.73 11.21 9.56
C ARG A 27 2.79 12.71 9.24
N VAL A 28 1.78 13.27 8.58
CA VAL A 28 1.71 14.70 8.23
C VAL A 28 1.65 15.59 9.47
N LEU A 29 1.16 15.08 10.60
CA LEU A 29 1.11 15.80 11.88
C LEU A 29 2.39 15.67 12.71
N THR A 30 3.34 14.81 12.34
CA THR A 30 4.60 14.58 13.08
C THR A 30 5.41 15.87 13.34
N PRO A 31 5.50 16.83 12.40
CA PRO A 31 6.22 18.09 12.65
C PRO A 31 5.62 18.93 13.79
N LEU A 32 4.34 18.72 14.13
CA LEU A 32 3.68 19.42 15.24
C LEU A 32 3.99 18.81 16.61
N LEU A 33 4.64 17.65 16.65
CA LEU A 33 5.00 16.99 17.92
C LEU A 33 5.96 17.84 18.75
N VAL A 34 6.99 18.41 18.12
CA VAL A 34 7.99 19.25 18.79
C VAL A 34 7.35 20.51 19.42
N PRO A 35 6.63 21.37 18.67
CA PRO A 35 6.01 22.55 19.27
C PRO A 35 4.97 22.17 20.33
N PHE A 36 4.24 21.06 20.16
CA PHE A 36 3.29 20.55 21.16
C PHE A 36 4.00 20.18 22.47
N VAL A 37 5.07 19.39 22.40
CA VAL A 37 5.85 18.99 23.59
C VAL A 37 6.43 20.20 24.31
N VAL A 38 6.93 21.20 23.58
CA VAL A 38 7.46 22.45 24.19
C VAL A 38 6.37 23.21 24.95
N VAL A 39 5.19 23.38 24.36
CA VAL A 39 4.06 24.05 25.03
C VAL A 39 3.62 23.29 26.27
N VAL A 40 3.55 21.96 26.20
CA VAL A 40 3.18 21.09 27.33
C VAL A 40 4.24 21.13 28.43
N ALA A 41 5.53 21.03 28.10
CA ALA A 41 6.62 21.00 29.08
C ALA A 41 6.75 22.32 29.84
N GLN A 42 6.47 23.45 29.17
CA GLN A 42 6.52 24.77 29.78
C GLN A 42 5.23 25.13 30.55
N THR A 43 4.15 24.37 30.41
CA THR A 43 2.90 24.57 31.14
C THR A 43 2.71 23.53 32.24
N SER A 44 2.34 23.96 33.46
CA SER A 44 1.97 23.02 34.53
C SER A 44 0.56 22.42 34.34
N GLN A 45 -0.11 22.69 33.22
CA GLN A 45 -1.49 22.26 32.95
C GLN A 45 -1.60 20.73 32.87
N ILE A 46 -0.64 20.05 32.23
CA ILE A 46 -0.70 18.59 32.10
C ILE A 46 -0.60 17.88 33.46
N ARG A 47 0.10 18.47 34.43
CA ARG A 47 0.18 17.96 35.81
C ARG A 47 -1.13 18.11 36.59
N ARG A 48 -2.03 18.97 36.14
CA ARG A 48 -3.36 19.19 36.74
C ARG A 48 -4.46 18.39 36.04
N MET A 49 -4.14 17.68 34.96
CA MET A 49 -5.09 16.83 34.26
C MET A 49 -5.51 15.66 35.15
N GLY A 50 -6.82 15.44 35.27
CA GLY A 50 -7.39 14.38 36.10
C GLY A 50 -7.24 12.98 35.50
N ARG A 51 -7.66 11.96 36.26
CA ARG A 51 -7.59 10.55 35.85
C ARG A 51 -8.29 10.25 34.51
N ALA A 52 -9.40 10.92 34.24
CA ALA A 52 -10.16 10.73 33.00
C ALA A 52 -9.36 11.11 31.75
N PHE A 53 -8.61 12.23 31.80
CA PHE A 53 -7.73 12.63 30.70
C PHE A 53 -6.68 11.58 30.41
N TRP A 54 -5.96 11.11 31.44
CA TRP A 54 -4.90 10.13 31.28
C TRP A 54 -5.42 8.77 30.80
N PHE A 55 -6.58 8.34 31.30
CA PHE A 55 -7.23 7.13 30.81
C PHE A 55 -7.59 7.27 29.32
N SER A 56 -8.24 8.38 28.94
CA SER A 56 -8.60 8.63 27.54
C SER A 56 -7.38 8.73 26.63
N TRP A 57 -6.32 9.41 27.09
CA TRP A 57 -5.07 9.54 26.35
C TRP A 57 -4.39 8.19 26.17
N PHE A 58 -4.29 7.38 27.22
CA PHE A 58 -3.69 6.06 27.13
C PHE A 58 -4.51 5.16 26.21
N LEU A 59 -5.83 5.14 26.38
CA LEU A 59 -6.73 4.34 25.55
C LEU A 59 -6.64 4.74 24.07
N SER A 60 -6.64 6.04 23.75
CA SER A 60 -6.52 6.49 22.37
C SER A 60 -5.17 6.11 21.77
N ASN A 61 -4.07 6.27 22.50
CA ASN A 61 -2.75 5.85 22.02
C ASN A 61 -2.67 4.33 21.84
N ALA A 62 -3.25 3.54 22.73
CA ALA A 62 -3.30 2.09 22.59
C ALA A 62 -4.09 1.68 21.33
N VAL A 63 -5.26 2.30 21.09
CA VAL A 63 -6.05 2.06 19.88
C VAL A 63 -5.28 2.47 18.63
N LEU A 64 -4.67 3.65 18.61
CA LEU A 64 -3.88 4.14 17.48
C LEU A 64 -2.65 3.27 17.21
N ALA A 65 -1.98 2.77 18.26
CA ALA A 65 -0.85 1.85 18.13
C ALA A 65 -1.28 0.52 17.50
N VAL A 66 -2.46 -0.01 17.87
CA VAL A 66 -3.01 -1.21 17.23
C VAL A 66 -3.38 -0.92 15.77
N VAL A 67 -4.12 0.16 15.49
CA VAL A 67 -4.58 0.48 14.13
C VAL A 67 -3.40 0.75 13.20
N PHE A 68 -2.51 1.68 13.56
CA PHE A 68 -1.43 2.10 12.66
C PHE A 68 -0.18 1.22 12.77
N GLY A 69 0.20 0.80 13.98
CA GLY A 69 1.40 0.00 14.19
C GLY A 69 1.22 -1.48 13.86
N VAL A 70 0.04 -2.06 14.15
CA VAL A 70 -0.22 -3.47 13.90
C VAL A 70 -1.03 -3.66 12.62
N LEU A 71 -2.26 -3.15 12.56
CA LEU A 71 -3.17 -3.46 11.47
C LEU A 71 -2.72 -2.84 10.14
N HIS A 72 -2.33 -1.57 10.12
CA HIS A 72 -1.95 -0.89 8.88
C HIS A 72 -0.53 -1.28 8.42
N GLN A 73 0.47 -1.22 9.32
CA GLN A 73 1.87 -1.47 8.97
C GLN A 73 2.30 -2.94 9.03
N GLY A 74 1.56 -3.80 9.74
CA GLY A 74 1.96 -5.18 10.03
C GLY A 74 2.26 -6.02 8.79
N GLY A 75 1.57 -5.77 7.68
CA GLY A 75 1.75 -6.49 6.42
C GLY A 75 2.61 -5.78 5.37
N VAL A 76 2.97 -4.51 5.58
CA VAL A 76 3.80 -3.76 4.62
C VAL A 76 5.26 -4.20 4.71
N ILE A 77 5.82 -4.35 5.91
CA ILE A 77 7.22 -4.79 6.05
C ILE A 77 7.41 -6.24 5.59
N PRO A 78 6.57 -7.21 5.99
CA PRO A 78 6.71 -8.58 5.50
C PRO A 78 6.49 -8.70 3.98
N SER A 79 5.64 -7.87 3.37
CA SER A 79 5.47 -7.88 1.90
C SER A 79 6.73 -7.44 1.18
N LEU A 80 7.44 -6.46 1.74
CA LEU A 80 8.72 -6.00 1.21
C LEU A 80 9.81 -7.05 1.33
N MET A 81 9.87 -7.74 2.47
CA MET A 81 10.84 -8.82 2.66
C MET A 81 10.56 -9.99 1.70
N ASN A 82 9.32 -10.44 1.60
CA ASN A 82 8.94 -11.51 0.67
C ASN A 82 9.23 -11.14 -0.79
N LEU A 83 8.95 -9.88 -1.16
CA LEU A 83 9.23 -9.39 -2.50
C LEU A 83 10.74 -9.27 -2.75
N HIS A 84 11.51 -8.74 -1.80
CA HIS A 84 12.98 -8.67 -1.87
C HIS A 84 13.59 -10.07 -2.11
N ASP A 85 13.22 -11.04 -1.28
CA ASP A 85 13.72 -12.41 -1.36
C ASP A 85 13.37 -13.04 -2.72
N ARG A 86 12.16 -12.80 -3.22
CA ARG A 86 11.79 -13.28 -4.55
C ARG A 86 12.62 -12.62 -5.64
N LEU A 87 12.72 -11.30 -5.65
CA LEU A 87 13.44 -10.59 -6.70
C LEU A 87 14.92 -11.01 -6.72
N GLY A 88 15.52 -11.24 -5.55
CA GLY A 88 16.84 -11.85 -5.41
C GLY A 88 16.92 -13.25 -6.02
N LEU A 89 15.92 -14.11 -5.75
CA LEU A 89 15.85 -15.45 -6.36
C LEU A 89 15.71 -15.38 -7.89
N ILE A 90 14.85 -14.52 -8.43
CA ILE A 90 14.69 -14.33 -9.87
C ILE A 90 16.01 -13.85 -10.49
N ASN A 91 16.71 -12.96 -9.82
CA ASN A 91 18.00 -12.44 -10.29
C ASN A 91 19.07 -13.54 -10.34
N SER A 92 19.20 -14.32 -9.26
CA SER A 92 20.20 -15.39 -9.16
C SER A 92 19.94 -16.58 -10.09
N THR A 93 18.68 -16.80 -10.48
CA THR A 93 18.26 -17.86 -11.41
C THR A 93 18.06 -17.35 -12.85
N ALA A 94 18.43 -16.10 -13.12
CA ALA A 94 18.45 -15.53 -14.45
C ALA A 94 19.57 -16.16 -15.29
N PRO A 95 19.30 -16.55 -16.56
CA PRO A 95 20.35 -16.85 -17.50
C PRO A 95 21.35 -15.68 -17.57
N PRO A 96 22.68 -15.94 -17.63
CA PRO A 96 23.70 -14.89 -17.65
C PRO A 96 23.52 -13.87 -18.77
N ASP A 97 22.99 -14.33 -19.91
CA ASP A 97 22.78 -13.53 -21.12
C ASP A 97 21.33 -13.03 -21.26
N PHE A 98 20.51 -13.11 -20.21
CA PHE A 98 19.12 -12.64 -20.27
C PHE A 98 19.09 -11.12 -20.48
N LYS A 99 18.52 -10.71 -21.62
CA LYS A 99 18.30 -9.30 -21.97
C LYS A 99 16.81 -9.01 -21.90
N GLY A 100 16.39 -8.29 -20.87
CA GLY A 100 15.00 -7.89 -20.68
C GLY A 100 14.64 -7.66 -19.22
N THR A 101 13.34 -7.46 -18.97
CA THR A 101 12.80 -7.30 -17.63
C THR A 101 12.62 -8.67 -16.97
N LEU A 102 13.32 -8.87 -15.85
CA LEU A 102 13.25 -10.09 -15.06
C LEU A 102 11.95 -10.16 -14.26
N ALA A 103 11.57 -9.04 -13.64
CA ALA A 103 10.30 -8.96 -12.93
C ALA A 103 9.61 -7.62 -13.13
N SER A 104 8.29 -7.66 -13.30
CA SER A 104 7.41 -6.50 -13.17
C SER A 104 6.64 -6.62 -11.87
N VAL A 105 6.75 -5.62 -11.00
CA VAL A 105 6.01 -5.52 -9.74
C VAL A 105 5.02 -4.36 -9.85
N VAL A 106 3.74 -4.68 -9.72
CA VAL A 106 2.65 -3.72 -9.82
C VAL A 106 1.97 -3.61 -8.46
N TYR A 107 1.90 -2.42 -7.89
CA TYR A 107 1.08 -2.14 -6.72
C TYR A 107 -0.29 -1.66 -7.18
N TRP A 108 -1.36 -2.34 -6.76
CA TRP A 108 -2.72 -2.01 -7.17
C TRP A 108 -3.66 -1.89 -5.97
N LYS A 109 -4.50 -0.84 -5.97
CA LYS A 109 -5.38 -0.43 -4.86
C LYS A 109 -4.69 -0.17 -3.52
N THR A 110 -3.36 -0.24 -3.46
CA THR A 110 -2.55 0.09 -2.29
C THR A 110 -1.35 0.91 -2.72
N TYR A 111 -0.89 1.82 -1.85
CA TYR A 111 0.29 2.62 -2.13
C TYR A 111 1.56 1.76 -2.05
N PRO A 112 2.45 1.84 -3.03
CA PRO A 112 3.77 1.27 -2.88
C PRO A 112 4.51 1.98 -1.74
N PRO A 113 5.20 1.25 -0.87
CA PRO A 113 6.16 1.87 0.03
C PRO A 113 7.34 2.40 -0.76
N GLN A 114 8.17 3.21 -0.11
CA GLN A 114 9.30 3.85 -0.77
C GLN A 114 10.25 2.78 -1.34
N TRP A 115 10.47 2.82 -2.67
CA TRP A 115 11.13 1.75 -3.44
C TRP A 115 12.51 1.33 -2.93
N HIS A 116 13.26 2.24 -2.30
CA HIS A 116 14.55 1.93 -1.69
C HIS A 116 14.45 0.91 -0.54
N MET A 117 13.27 0.75 0.08
CA MET A 117 13.04 -0.26 1.12
C MET A 117 13.00 -1.68 0.57
N LEU A 118 12.84 -1.87 -0.75
CA LEU A 118 13.00 -3.18 -1.40
C LEU A 118 14.47 -3.58 -1.56
N ALA A 119 15.41 -2.70 -1.20
CA ALA A 119 16.86 -2.93 -1.28
C ALA A 119 17.33 -3.48 -2.64
N LEU A 120 16.72 -2.98 -3.73
CA LEU A 120 17.13 -3.28 -5.10
C LEU A 120 18.30 -2.37 -5.51
N SER A 121 19.18 -2.88 -6.37
CA SER A 121 20.23 -2.06 -7.00
C SER A 121 19.60 -0.96 -7.85
N VAL A 122 20.16 0.25 -7.74
CA VAL A 122 19.72 1.41 -8.54
C VAL A 122 19.93 1.13 -10.03
N GLU A 123 21.01 0.43 -10.39
CA GLU A 123 21.32 0.02 -11.75
C GLU A 123 20.29 -0.98 -12.31
N ASP A 124 19.86 -1.97 -11.51
CA ASP A 124 18.85 -2.95 -11.92
C ASP A 124 17.48 -2.30 -12.15
N VAL A 125 17.12 -1.28 -11.35
CA VAL A 125 15.88 -0.51 -11.57
C VAL A 125 16.03 0.42 -12.78
N ALA A 126 17.13 1.18 -12.87
CA ALA A 126 17.36 2.13 -13.95
C ALA A 126 17.49 1.47 -15.34
N SER A 127 18.01 0.24 -15.39
CA SER A 127 18.10 -0.56 -16.62
C SER A 127 16.77 -1.20 -17.04
N GLY A 128 15.73 -1.12 -16.20
CA GLY A 128 14.44 -1.78 -16.44
C GLY A 128 14.48 -3.30 -16.21
N ARG A 129 15.54 -3.81 -15.57
CA ARG A 129 15.64 -5.23 -15.18
C ARG A 129 14.57 -5.59 -14.16
N PHE A 130 14.31 -4.68 -13.22
CA PHE A 130 13.12 -4.70 -12.37
C PHE A 130 12.24 -3.50 -12.69
N ASN A 131 11.04 -3.75 -13.18
CA ASN A 131 10.05 -2.71 -13.42
C ASN A 131 9.12 -2.63 -12.21
N LEU A 132 9.00 -1.44 -11.62
CA LEU A 132 8.15 -1.19 -10.45
C LEU A 132 7.10 -0.15 -10.85
N THR A 133 5.82 -0.46 -10.67
CA THR A 133 4.73 0.42 -11.11
C THR A 133 3.69 0.61 -10.02
N ASP A 134 3.26 1.85 -9.85
CA ASP A 134 2.14 2.24 -8.98
C ASP A 134 0.89 2.42 -9.83
N LEU A 135 -0.14 1.62 -9.56
CA LEU A 135 -1.45 1.68 -10.21
C LEU A 135 -2.57 1.80 -9.17
N LYS A 136 -2.30 2.38 -7.97
CA LYS A 136 -3.27 2.42 -6.86
C LYS A 136 -4.69 2.81 -7.30
N ASP A 137 -4.83 3.95 -7.99
CA ASP A 137 -6.13 4.52 -8.36
C ASP A 137 -6.60 4.11 -9.77
N THR A 138 -5.97 3.08 -10.35
CA THR A 138 -6.26 2.61 -11.70
C THR A 138 -7.40 1.56 -11.69
N PRO A 139 -8.38 1.67 -12.61
CA PRO A 139 -9.43 0.66 -12.79
C PRO A 139 -8.87 -0.71 -13.18
N SER A 140 -9.54 -1.80 -12.79
CA SER A 140 -9.09 -3.18 -13.04
C SER A 140 -8.77 -3.47 -14.50
N THR A 141 -9.58 -2.97 -15.43
CA THR A 141 -9.36 -3.16 -16.88
C THR A 141 -8.03 -2.60 -17.36
N GLN A 142 -7.67 -1.40 -16.92
CA GLN A 142 -6.40 -0.76 -17.25
C GLN A 142 -5.21 -1.43 -16.56
N VAL A 143 -5.41 -2.00 -15.36
CA VAL A 143 -4.38 -2.80 -14.68
C VAL A 143 -4.08 -4.07 -15.46
N VAL A 144 -5.11 -4.79 -15.90
CA VAL A 144 -4.95 -5.99 -16.74
C VAL A 144 -4.26 -5.64 -18.05
N GLU A 145 -4.69 -4.57 -18.72
CA GLU A 145 -4.05 -4.06 -19.94
C GLU A 145 -2.56 -3.74 -19.71
N HIS A 146 -2.23 -3.05 -18.62
CA HIS A 146 -0.85 -2.72 -18.27
C HIS A 146 0.01 -3.96 -17.99
N VAL A 147 -0.54 -4.92 -17.25
CA VAL A 147 0.14 -6.18 -16.92
C VAL A 147 0.43 -7.00 -18.17
N VAL A 148 -0.51 -7.04 -19.13
CA VAL A 148 -0.31 -7.71 -20.42
C VAL A 148 0.67 -6.94 -21.31
N ALA A 149 0.60 -5.61 -21.34
CA ALA A 149 1.46 -4.76 -22.15
C ALA A 149 2.91 -4.68 -21.64
N THR A 150 3.19 -5.14 -20.42
CA THR A 150 4.50 -5.04 -19.76
C THR A 150 5.16 -6.42 -19.70
N PRO A 151 5.93 -6.82 -20.74
CA PRO A 151 6.55 -8.14 -20.77
C PRO A 151 7.64 -8.25 -19.71
N ALA A 152 7.53 -9.26 -18.85
CA ALA A 152 8.54 -9.64 -17.88
C ALA A 152 8.61 -11.16 -17.77
N ARG A 153 9.74 -11.69 -17.31
CA ARG A 153 9.86 -13.13 -17.03
C ARG A 153 8.92 -13.56 -15.89
N GLU A 154 8.69 -12.68 -14.92
CA GLU A 154 7.71 -12.87 -13.86
C GLU A 154 6.95 -11.58 -13.58
N THR A 155 5.62 -11.67 -13.43
CA THR A 155 4.79 -10.51 -13.09
C THR A 155 4.14 -10.71 -11.73
N LEU A 156 4.41 -9.79 -10.82
CA LEU A 156 3.93 -9.79 -9.45
C LEU A 156 2.98 -8.62 -9.24
N VAL A 157 1.77 -8.89 -8.78
CA VAL A 157 0.80 -7.86 -8.39
C VAL A 157 0.69 -7.88 -6.87
N VAL A 158 0.95 -6.74 -6.24
CA VAL A 158 0.79 -6.51 -4.81
C VAL A 158 -0.50 -5.73 -4.62
N ALA A 159 -1.51 -6.37 -4.01
CA ALA A 159 -2.82 -5.77 -3.84
C ALA A 159 -3.55 -6.34 -2.61
N PRO A 160 -4.41 -5.57 -1.95
CA PRO A 160 -5.35 -6.12 -0.98
C PRO A 160 -6.22 -7.19 -1.64
N LEU A 161 -6.61 -8.23 -0.89
CA LEU A 161 -7.34 -9.35 -1.51
C LEU A 161 -8.69 -8.93 -2.11
N TYR A 162 -9.34 -7.90 -1.57
CA TYR A 162 -10.59 -7.38 -2.12
C TYR A 162 -10.43 -6.79 -3.52
N ALA A 163 -9.23 -6.37 -3.93
CA ALA A 163 -9.00 -5.81 -5.25
C ALA A 163 -9.35 -6.82 -6.36
N LEU A 164 -9.20 -8.12 -6.11
CA LEU A 164 -9.58 -9.16 -7.08
C LEU A 164 -11.09 -9.26 -7.32
N GLN A 165 -11.94 -8.68 -6.47
CA GLN A 165 -13.39 -8.59 -6.72
C GLN A 165 -13.71 -7.68 -7.91
N ASP A 166 -12.83 -6.72 -8.22
CA ASP A 166 -12.97 -5.81 -9.37
C ASP A 166 -12.53 -6.47 -10.70
N ILE A 167 -11.94 -7.67 -10.65
CA ILE A 167 -11.51 -8.46 -11.82
C ILE A 167 -12.56 -9.51 -12.16
N THR A 168 -12.75 -9.78 -13.45
CA THR A 168 -13.69 -10.82 -13.93
C THR A 168 -13.28 -12.21 -13.44
N GLU A 169 -14.25 -13.13 -13.29
CA GLU A 169 -13.97 -14.50 -12.82
C GLU A 169 -12.98 -15.27 -13.70
N GLU A 170 -12.97 -15.01 -15.01
CA GLU A 170 -12.05 -15.68 -15.94
C GLU A 170 -10.61 -15.14 -15.79
N GLU A 171 -10.44 -13.82 -15.75
CA GLU A 171 -9.12 -13.20 -15.54
C GLU A 171 -8.57 -13.52 -14.15
N ARG A 172 -9.43 -13.59 -13.12
CA ARG A 172 -9.00 -13.89 -11.74
C ARG A 172 -8.30 -15.24 -11.62
N LYS A 173 -8.64 -16.23 -12.46
CA LYS A 173 -7.94 -17.53 -12.49
C LYS A 173 -6.47 -17.40 -12.90
N CYS A 174 -6.11 -16.34 -13.61
CA CYS A 174 -4.74 -16.03 -14.00
C CYS A 174 -3.93 -15.39 -12.86
N PHE A 175 -4.57 -14.99 -11.75
CA PHE A 175 -3.93 -14.45 -10.56
C PHE A 175 -3.73 -15.56 -9.51
N GLY A 176 -2.53 -16.12 -9.46
CA GLY A 176 -2.15 -17.10 -8.44
C GLY A 176 -1.74 -16.39 -7.14
N LEU A 177 -2.55 -16.52 -6.08
CA LEU A 177 -2.14 -16.04 -4.76
C LEU A 177 -0.91 -16.79 -4.29
N ARG A 178 0.19 -16.07 -4.14
CA ARG A 178 1.47 -16.64 -3.73
C ARG A 178 1.70 -16.44 -2.25
N ASP A 179 1.67 -15.20 -1.81
CA ASP A 179 1.86 -14.84 -0.42
C ASP A 179 0.66 -14.06 0.08
N ARG A 180 0.14 -14.48 1.24
CA ARG A 180 -0.93 -13.80 1.96
C ARG A 180 -0.36 -13.25 3.24
N ILE A 181 -0.46 -11.94 3.41
CA ILE A 181 0.27 -11.22 4.45
C ILE A 181 -0.73 -10.52 5.34
N PHE A 182 -0.81 -11.00 6.59
CA PHE A 182 -1.71 -10.50 7.61
C PHE A 182 -0.92 -10.05 8.84
N PRO A 183 -1.32 -8.97 9.53
CA PRO A 183 -2.45 -8.09 9.21
C PRO A 183 -2.03 -6.89 8.33
N HIS A 184 -2.90 -6.50 7.40
CA HIS A 184 -2.80 -5.26 6.64
C HIS A 184 -4.19 -4.65 6.42
N LEU A 185 -4.45 -3.51 7.06
CA LEU A 185 -5.65 -2.70 6.86
C LEU A 185 -5.34 -1.57 5.90
N ASP A 186 -5.93 -1.62 4.70
CA ASP A 186 -6.03 -0.43 3.86
C ASP A 186 -7.12 0.50 4.44
N SER A 187 -6.70 1.72 4.79
CA SER A 187 -7.60 2.71 5.39
C SER A 187 -8.46 3.44 4.35
N ASP A 188 -8.11 3.36 3.07
CA ASP A 188 -8.86 4.00 1.99
C ASP A 188 -10.08 3.17 1.57
N HIS A 189 -10.05 1.85 1.84
CA HIS A 189 -11.06 0.88 1.37
C HIS A 189 -11.53 -0.05 2.52
N VAL A 190 -11.81 0.54 3.69
CA VAL A 190 -12.21 -0.21 4.89
C VAL A 190 -13.53 -0.98 4.66
N SER A 191 -14.46 -0.41 3.91
CA SER A 191 -15.74 -1.07 3.60
C SER A 191 -15.55 -2.39 2.84
N GLU A 192 -14.71 -2.36 1.81
CA GLU A 192 -14.38 -3.49 0.94
C GLU A 192 -13.61 -4.56 1.71
N ALA A 193 -12.69 -4.14 2.59
CA ALA A 193 -12.05 -5.04 3.54
C ALA A 193 -13.07 -5.72 4.47
N MET A 194 -14.04 -4.97 4.99
CA MET A 194 -15.05 -5.53 5.89
C MET A 194 -15.99 -6.54 5.22
N THR A 195 -16.39 -6.33 3.96
CA THR A 195 -17.26 -7.27 3.24
C THR A 195 -16.59 -8.63 3.00
N MET A 196 -15.27 -8.62 2.82
CA MET A 196 -14.46 -9.81 2.62
C MET A 196 -14.20 -10.59 3.94
N GLY A 197 -14.46 -9.96 5.08
CA GLY A 197 -14.26 -10.56 6.41
C GLY A 197 -12.85 -10.35 6.96
N TRP A 198 -12.70 -10.52 8.27
CA TRP A 198 -11.52 -10.02 9.01
C TRP A 198 -10.17 -10.62 8.60
N LYS A 199 -10.12 -11.87 8.10
CA LYS A 199 -8.85 -12.47 7.67
C LYS A 199 -8.43 -11.95 6.31
N ASP A 200 -9.33 -12.07 5.34
CA ASP A 200 -9.03 -11.80 3.93
C ASP A 200 -9.02 -10.30 3.66
N GLY A 201 -9.95 -9.56 4.26
CA GLY A 201 -10.02 -8.10 4.17
C GLY A 201 -8.88 -7.36 4.86
N LEU A 202 -8.27 -7.98 5.89
CA LEU A 202 -7.07 -7.44 6.55
C LEU A 202 -5.80 -8.13 6.04
N SER A 203 -5.78 -8.58 4.79
CA SER A 203 -4.59 -9.19 4.19
C SER A 203 -4.14 -8.42 2.96
N LEU A 204 -2.82 -8.27 2.84
CA LEU A 204 -2.16 -7.86 1.61
C LEU A 204 -1.73 -9.13 0.86
N GLY A 205 -2.07 -9.22 -0.42
CA GLY A 205 -1.70 -10.32 -1.29
C GLY A 205 -0.53 -9.97 -2.19
N ILE A 206 0.36 -10.93 -2.39
CA ILE A 206 1.29 -10.95 -3.53
C ILE A 206 0.80 -12.03 -4.47
N PHE A 207 0.45 -11.64 -5.69
CA PHE A 207 -0.07 -12.52 -6.73
C PHE A 207 0.96 -12.70 -7.82
N ASN A 208 1.21 -13.94 -8.22
CA ASN A 208 1.89 -14.22 -9.47
C ASN A 208 0.87 -14.23 -10.60
N VAL A 209 1.12 -13.48 -11.67
CA VAL A 209 0.16 -13.32 -12.77
C VAL A 209 0.64 -14.04 -14.00
N ASP A 210 -0.19 -14.95 -14.50
CA ASP A 210 0.02 -15.60 -15.80
C ASP A 210 -0.48 -14.67 -16.92
N THR A 211 0.43 -13.93 -17.54
CA THR A 211 0.11 -13.00 -18.64
C THR A 211 -0.41 -13.73 -19.88
N THR A 212 0.03 -14.96 -20.13
CA THR A 212 -0.45 -15.76 -21.27
C THR A 212 -1.90 -16.20 -21.08
N CYS A 213 -2.28 -16.53 -19.85
CA CYS A 213 -3.68 -16.78 -19.46
C CYS A 213 -4.56 -15.53 -19.68
N LEU A 214 -4.06 -14.35 -19.31
CA LEU A 214 -4.79 -13.08 -19.49
C LEU A 214 -4.99 -12.73 -20.96
N GLU A 215 -3.97 -12.88 -21.81
CA GLU A 215 -4.07 -12.62 -23.26
C GLU A 215 -5.15 -13.47 -23.95
N VAL A 216 -5.28 -14.74 -23.55
CA VAL A 216 -6.31 -15.66 -24.06
C VAL A 216 -7.71 -15.28 -23.55
N GLY A 217 -7.81 -14.76 -22.33
CA GLY A 217 -9.06 -14.24 -21.77
C GLY A 217 -9.57 -13.02 -22.52
N THR A 218 -8.70 -12.03 -22.77
CA THR A 218 -9.02 -10.78 -23.48
C THR A 218 -9.47 -11.04 -24.92
N THR A 219 -8.83 -11.96 -25.63
CA THR A 219 -9.19 -12.32 -27.01
C THR A 219 -10.55 -13.03 -27.11
N ARG A 220 -10.95 -13.79 -26.10
CA ARG A 220 -12.30 -14.40 -26.03
C ARG A 220 -13.40 -13.42 -25.67
N GLY A 221 -13.10 -12.37 -24.89
CA GLY A 221 -14.07 -11.33 -24.50
C GLY A 221 -14.47 -10.37 -25.63
N VAL A 222 -13.59 -10.18 -26.62
CA VAL A 222 -13.84 -9.33 -27.81
C VAL A 222 -14.60 -10.08 -28.92
N GLY A 223 -14.79 -11.41 -28.77
CA GLY A 223 -15.29 -12.30 -29.81
C GLY A 223 -16.78 -12.67 -29.75
N VAL A 224 -17.66 -11.87 -29.12
CA VAL A 224 -19.11 -12.13 -29.16
C VAL A 224 -19.91 -10.83 -29.29
N ASP A 225 -19.98 -10.29 -30.51
CA ASP A 225 -21.21 -9.65 -31.01
C ASP A 225 -21.24 -9.58 -32.55
N ILE A 226 -21.25 -10.74 -33.21
CA ILE A 226 -21.70 -10.84 -34.62
C ILE A 226 -22.62 -12.05 -34.77
N SER A 227 -23.82 -11.95 -34.21
CA SER A 227 -25.03 -12.58 -34.75
C SER A 227 -26.25 -12.17 -33.95
N ALA A 228 -26.97 -11.16 -34.43
CA ALA A 228 -28.45 -11.13 -34.47
C ALA A 228 -28.98 -9.77 -34.96
N LYS A 229 -29.08 -9.60 -36.29
CA LYS A 229 -30.33 -9.31 -37.03
C LYS A 229 -30.05 -8.97 -38.48
#